data_AF-A0A6B1ER61-F1
#
_entry.id   AF-A0A6B1ER61-F1
#
_cell.length_a   1.000
_cell.length_b   1.000
_cell.length_c   1.000
_cell.angle_alpha   90.00
_cell.angle_beta   90.00
_cell.angle_gamma   90.00
#
_symmetry.space_group_name_H-M   'P 1'
#
loop_
_entity.id
_entity.type
_entity.pdbx_description
1 polymer ?
#
loop_
_entity_poly.entity_id
_entity_poly.type
_entity_poly.pdbx_seq_one_letter_code
_entity_poly.pdbx_strand_id
1 'polypeptide(L)'
;MKYLEKLRRLWKPARVILPWAVLGAILFVAFWIRIQGVPNIPEGQFTGNDPYLHYWQAQIVSEQGRLPARDMHRWLPLGRDYGQSLNAYAYGVAYTHKAITVLFGNVSLYQVALFSPAVCFVFGLAVLCLFLYRAFGLLFSSVVGVFLATLPGTIERSAAGFSDRDSWCLMLGIFAVTTYLASGQTQSSRWRLFLTLASGLSVLLGGLSWEGFGVFVTVILVMEVWRFLTSEKEEGLGLYALWVCSFAPTLYLASPAYRSGEGFATHLFAFVLMPPLVVLGIRVLRHVLITKSSLADTFRPHARNLSLGLTLASLALALGYVLMQFDTFVITT
;
A
#
# COMPACT_ATOMS: atom_id res chain seq x y z
N MET A 1 28.13 -30.20 33.38
CA MET A 1 26.70 -30.32 32.98
C MET A 1 25.73 -29.40 33.75
N LYS A 2 25.77 -29.28 35.09
CA LYS A 2 24.85 -28.39 35.86
C LYS A 2 24.82 -26.91 35.42
N TYR A 3 25.92 -26.37 34.88
CA TYR A 3 25.96 -25.00 34.33
C TYR A 3 25.13 -24.83 33.05
N LEU A 4 25.05 -25.86 32.19
CA LEU A 4 24.28 -25.81 30.95
C LEU A 4 22.76 -25.81 31.22
N GLU A 5 22.30 -26.47 32.28
CA GLU A 5 20.89 -26.41 32.70
C GLU A 5 20.48 -25.03 33.21
N LYS A 6 21.39 -24.35 33.93
CA LYS A 6 21.18 -22.98 34.41
C LYS A 6 21.09 -21.99 33.23
N LEU A 7 21.95 -22.16 32.22
CA LEU A 7 21.91 -21.41 30.96
C LEU A 7 20.63 -21.68 30.15
N ARG A 8 20.15 -22.93 30.10
CA ARG A 8 18.91 -23.29 29.38
C ARG A 8 17.66 -22.61 29.95
N ARG A 9 17.61 -22.37 31.27
CA ARG A 9 16.51 -21.61 31.90
C ARG A 9 16.52 -20.13 31.52
N LEU A 10 17.70 -19.51 31.41
CA LEU A 10 17.83 -18.12 30.95
C LEU A 10 17.55 -17.98 29.44
N TRP A 11 17.74 -19.04 28.67
CA TRP A 11 17.60 -19.00 27.21
C TRP A 11 16.15 -18.91 26.72
N LYS A 12 15.18 -19.43 27.49
CA LYS A 12 13.75 -19.36 27.14
C LYS A 12 13.19 -17.93 27.10
N PRO A 13 13.33 -17.10 28.16
CA PRO A 13 12.83 -15.72 28.12
C PRO A 13 13.60 -14.87 27.10
N ALA A 14 14.93 -15.09 26.98
CA ALA A 14 15.75 -14.39 26.01
C ALA A 14 15.24 -14.58 24.57
N ARG A 15 14.78 -15.78 24.19
CA ARG A 15 14.21 -16.04 22.86
C ARG A 15 12.92 -15.27 22.58
N VAL A 16 12.13 -14.92 23.60
CA VAL A 16 10.90 -14.15 23.44
C VAL A 16 11.20 -12.65 23.37
N ILE A 17 12.13 -12.17 24.20
CA ILE A 17 12.47 -10.74 24.30
C ILE A 17 13.35 -10.29 23.12
N LEU A 18 14.26 -11.15 22.66
CA LEU A 18 15.26 -10.80 21.65
C LEU A 18 14.64 -10.25 20.35
N PRO A 19 13.62 -10.86 19.72
CA PRO A 19 12.99 -10.31 18.51
C PRO A 19 12.45 -8.89 18.71
N TRP A 20 11.81 -8.62 19.86
CA TRP A 20 11.27 -7.31 20.18
C TRP A 20 12.36 -6.29 20.44
N ALA A 21 13.44 -6.69 21.13
CA ALA A 21 14.58 -5.81 21.38
C ALA A 21 15.30 -5.43 20.07
N VAL A 22 15.51 -6.42 19.18
CA VAL A 22 16.13 -6.19 17.87
C VAL A 22 15.23 -5.33 16.99
N LEU A 23 13.93 -5.60 16.94
CA LEU A 23 12.97 -4.75 16.23
C LEU A 23 13.00 -3.32 16.77
N GLY A 24 12.91 -3.15 18.09
CA GLY A 24 12.97 -1.83 18.73
C GLY A 24 14.24 -1.06 18.39
N ALA A 25 15.39 -1.73 18.38
CA ALA A 25 16.66 -1.12 17.98
C ALA A 25 16.65 -0.69 16.50
N ILE A 26 16.15 -1.54 15.59
CA ILE A 26 16.04 -1.20 14.16
C ILE A 26 15.12 0.01 13.95
N LEU A 27 13.94 0.02 14.59
CA LEU A 27 12.99 1.12 14.48
C LEU A 27 13.53 2.42 15.08
N PHE A 28 14.23 2.33 16.21
CA PHE A 28 14.89 3.48 16.83
C PHE A 28 15.96 4.06 15.90
N VAL A 29 16.85 3.23 15.34
CA VAL A 29 17.88 3.68 14.39
C VAL A 29 17.23 4.28 13.14
N ALA A 30 16.19 3.64 12.59
CA ALA A 30 15.47 4.13 11.42
C ALA A 30 14.87 5.54 11.65
N PHE A 31 14.23 5.75 12.81
CA PHE A 31 13.68 7.05 13.20
C PHE A 31 14.79 8.08 13.45
N TRP A 32 15.81 7.70 14.23
CA TRP A 32 16.93 8.56 14.61
C TRP A 32 17.65 9.14 13.39
N ILE A 33 17.96 8.31 12.38
CA ILE A 33 18.58 8.75 11.13
C ILE A 33 17.72 9.80 10.41
N ARG A 34 16.39 9.59 10.36
CA ARG A 34 15.46 10.44 9.62
C ARG A 34 15.19 11.79 10.26
N ILE A 35 15.49 11.95 11.54
CA ILE A 35 15.28 13.22 12.27
C ILE A 35 16.56 14.04 12.44
N GLN A 36 17.74 13.52 12.04
CA GLN A 36 19.02 14.23 12.22
C GLN A 36 19.05 15.62 11.58
N GLY A 37 18.32 15.81 10.46
CA GLY A 37 18.27 17.08 9.75
C GLY A 37 17.39 18.14 10.39
N VAL A 38 16.48 17.78 11.31
CA VAL A 38 15.45 18.68 11.85
C VAL A 38 16.02 19.97 12.47
N PRO A 39 17.11 19.95 13.27
CA PRO A 39 17.66 21.18 13.84
C PRO A 39 18.14 22.21 12.80
N ASN A 40 18.40 21.78 11.56
CA ASN A 40 18.85 22.64 10.47
C ASN A 40 17.70 23.17 9.60
N ILE A 41 16.46 22.74 9.85
CA ILE A 41 15.27 23.19 9.13
C ILE A 41 14.68 24.39 9.88
N PRO A 42 14.64 25.60 9.28
CA PRO A 42 14.02 26.75 9.91
C PRO A 42 12.53 26.49 10.18
N GLU A 43 11.99 27.09 11.23
CA GLU A 43 10.58 26.91 11.59
C GLU A 43 9.64 27.32 10.43
N GLY A 44 8.64 26.49 10.17
CA GLY A 44 7.69 26.69 9.07
C GLY A 44 8.24 26.35 7.67
N GLN A 45 9.46 25.82 7.56
CA GLN A 45 10.07 25.42 6.28
C GLN A 45 10.09 23.89 6.11
N PHE A 46 10.19 23.45 4.86
CA PHE A 46 10.36 22.06 4.45
C PHE A 46 11.59 21.91 3.56
N THR A 47 12.07 20.68 3.39
CA THR A 47 13.28 20.40 2.60
C THR A 47 13.01 20.22 1.10
N GLY A 48 11.73 20.23 0.69
CA GLY A 48 11.31 20.11 -0.71
C GLY A 48 10.04 20.94 -1.00
N ASN A 49 9.68 21.03 -2.27
CA ASN A 49 8.55 21.86 -2.73
C ASN A 49 7.18 21.20 -2.48
N ASP A 50 7.04 19.91 -2.78
CA ASP A 50 5.77 19.17 -2.62
C ASP A 50 5.21 19.17 -1.18
N PRO A 51 6.05 19.10 -0.12
CA PRO A 51 5.62 19.28 1.26
C PRO A 51 4.80 20.54 1.52
N TYR A 52 5.14 21.69 0.90
CA TYR A 52 4.40 22.93 1.10
C TYR A 52 2.98 22.82 0.55
N LEU A 53 2.80 22.15 -0.60
CA LEU A 53 1.48 21.92 -1.17
C LEU A 53 0.63 21.06 -0.22
N HIS A 54 1.17 19.92 0.23
CA HIS A 54 0.42 19.02 1.10
C HIS A 54 0.13 19.61 2.46
N TYR A 55 1.07 20.39 3.01
CA TYR A 55 0.85 21.15 4.24
C TYR A 55 -0.27 22.19 4.08
N TRP A 56 -0.25 22.97 3.01
CA TRP A 56 -1.30 23.96 2.73
C TRP A 56 -2.67 23.31 2.52
N GLN A 57 -2.74 22.21 1.78
CA GLN A 57 -3.96 21.41 1.65
C GLN A 57 -4.46 20.88 3.00
N ALA A 58 -3.55 20.35 3.84
CA ALA A 58 -3.89 19.87 5.16
C ALA A 58 -4.40 21.01 6.07
N GLN A 59 -3.86 22.22 5.93
CA GLN A 59 -4.35 23.40 6.64
C GLN A 59 -5.80 23.72 6.26
N ILE A 60 -6.11 23.78 4.95
CA ILE A 60 -7.48 23.98 4.46
C ILE A 60 -8.41 22.90 5.01
N VAL A 61 -8.02 21.63 4.97
CA VAL A 61 -8.83 20.53 5.53
C VAL A 61 -9.00 20.65 7.04
N SER A 62 -7.97 21.11 7.76
CA SER A 62 -8.05 21.32 9.19
C SER A 62 -9.09 22.39 9.54
N GLU A 63 -9.05 23.52 8.84
CA GLU A 63 -9.92 24.68 9.05
C GLU A 63 -11.35 24.47 8.53
N GLN A 64 -11.51 23.92 7.33
CA GLN A 64 -12.79 23.87 6.59
C GLN A 64 -13.40 22.46 6.54
N GLY A 65 -12.65 21.44 6.94
CA GLY A 65 -13.07 20.03 6.87
C GLY A 65 -12.98 19.39 5.49
N ARG A 66 -12.75 20.16 4.43
CA ARG A 66 -12.63 19.68 3.05
C ARG A 66 -11.82 20.64 2.18
N LEU A 67 -11.20 20.11 1.12
CA LEU A 67 -10.62 20.92 0.07
C LEU A 67 -11.72 21.59 -0.79
N PRO A 68 -11.48 22.78 -1.36
CA PRO A 68 -12.38 23.34 -2.37
C PRO A 68 -12.45 22.42 -3.60
N ALA A 69 -13.41 22.62 -4.50
CA ALA A 69 -13.46 21.83 -5.74
C ALA A 69 -12.23 22.09 -6.63
N ARG A 70 -11.72 23.33 -6.59
CA ARG A 70 -10.63 23.78 -7.45
C ARG A 70 -9.68 24.70 -6.69
N ASP A 71 -8.41 24.50 -6.92
CA ASP A 71 -7.31 25.31 -6.42
C ASP A 71 -7.00 26.45 -7.38
N MET A 72 -7.35 27.67 -7.01
CA MET A 72 -7.08 28.86 -7.82
C MET A 72 -5.71 29.49 -7.53
N HIS A 73 -4.90 28.94 -6.62
CA HIS A 73 -3.56 29.44 -6.33
C HIS A 73 -2.49 28.88 -7.27
N ARG A 74 -2.84 27.87 -8.08
CA ARG A 74 -1.98 27.27 -9.09
C ARG A 74 -2.69 27.28 -10.44
N TRP A 75 -1.91 27.33 -11.52
CA TRP A 75 -2.40 27.22 -12.90
C TRP A 75 -3.41 28.32 -13.28
N LEU A 76 -3.07 29.57 -12.94
CA LEU A 76 -3.90 30.73 -13.30
C LEU A 76 -4.01 30.90 -14.83
N PRO A 77 -5.18 31.31 -15.34
CA PRO A 77 -6.40 31.67 -14.61
C PRO A 77 -7.35 30.48 -14.35
N LEU A 78 -7.00 29.28 -14.79
CA LEU A 78 -7.91 28.13 -14.82
C LEU A 78 -8.05 27.42 -13.47
N GLY A 79 -6.99 27.39 -12.66
CA GLY A 79 -6.93 26.61 -11.43
C GLY A 79 -6.60 25.13 -11.65
N ARG A 80 -6.40 24.38 -10.56
CA ARG A 80 -6.22 22.93 -10.55
C ARG A 80 -7.43 22.23 -9.91
N ASP A 81 -8.06 21.31 -10.63
CA ASP A 81 -9.19 20.54 -10.12
C ASP A 81 -8.74 19.50 -9.06
N TYR A 82 -9.27 19.61 -7.84
CA TYR A 82 -8.94 18.68 -6.77
C TYR A 82 -9.66 17.34 -6.87
N GLY A 83 -10.75 17.24 -7.64
CA GLY A 83 -11.39 15.97 -7.97
C GLY A 83 -10.53 15.09 -8.88
N GLN A 84 -9.62 15.70 -9.64
CA GLN A 84 -8.64 15.00 -10.48
C GLN A 84 -7.31 14.70 -9.75
N SER A 85 -7.20 15.05 -8.47
CA SER A 85 -5.99 14.87 -7.67
C SER A 85 -6.23 13.87 -6.54
N LEU A 86 -5.24 13.03 -6.25
CA LEU A 86 -5.31 12.01 -5.21
C LEU A 86 -4.86 12.58 -3.84
N ASN A 87 -5.78 13.28 -3.17
CA ASN A 87 -5.46 14.14 -2.02
C ASN A 87 -5.58 13.45 -0.64
N ALA A 88 -5.73 12.12 -0.55
CA ALA A 88 -5.98 11.48 0.75
C ALA A 88 -4.86 11.70 1.79
N TYR A 89 -3.62 11.92 1.34
CA TYR A 89 -2.50 12.24 2.23
C TYR A 89 -2.75 13.53 3.03
N ALA A 90 -3.20 14.62 2.40
CA ALA A 90 -3.48 15.88 3.08
C ALA A 90 -4.58 15.75 4.15
N TYR A 91 -5.63 14.97 3.85
CA TYR A 91 -6.65 14.61 4.83
C TYR A 91 -6.05 13.78 5.97
N GLY A 92 -5.18 12.82 5.67
CA GLY A 92 -4.47 12.02 6.66
C GLY A 92 -3.67 12.87 7.64
N VAL A 93 -2.90 13.85 7.14
CA VAL A 93 -2.13 14.79 7.97
C VAL A 93 -3.05 15.64 8.85
N ALA A 94 -4.10 16.24 8.27
CA ALA A 94 -5.02 17.11 8.99
C ALA A 94 -5.78 16.39 10.12
N TYR A 95 -6.30 15.20 9.86
CA TYR A 95 -7.02 14.42 10.89
C TYR A 95 -6.07 13.81 11.93
N THR A 96 -4.84 13.48 11.55
CA THR A 96 -3.80 13.06 12.51
C THR A 96 -3.48 14.20 13.47
N HIS A 97 -3.37 15.44 12.98
CA HIS A 97 -3.21 16.62 13.85
C HIS A 97 -4.38 16.81 14.81
N LYS A 98 -5.63 16.70 14.32
CA LYS A 98 -6.83 16.75 15.18
C LYS A 98 -6.84 15.66 16.25
N ALA A 99 -6.42 14.44 15.91
CA ALA A 99 -6.35 13.34 16.86
C ALA A 99 -5.23 13.54 17.91
N ILE A 100 -4.06 14.00 17.48
CA ILE A 100 -2.91 14.23 18.39
C ILE A 100 -3.20 15.37 19.35
N THR A 101 -3.81 16.46 18.89
CA THR A 101 -4.09 17.64 19.71
C THR A 101 -5.09 17.40 20.84
N VAL A 102 -5.95 16.37 20.73
CA VAL A 102 -6.81 15.90 21.83
C VAL A 102 -5.98 15.44 23.04
N LEU A 103 -4.81 14.83 22.80
CA LEU A 103 -3.90 14.34 23.85
C LEU A 103 -2.77 15.33 24.16
N PHE A 104 -2.32 16.08 23.14
CA PHE A 104 -1.18 16.97 23.20
C PHE A 104 -1.53 18.32 22.57
N GLY A 105 -2.19 19.20 23.33
CA GLY A 105 -2.71 20.48 22.84
C GLY A 105 -1.67 21.45 22.26
N ASN A 106 -0.38 21.23 22.52
CA ASN A 106 0.72 22.10 22.04
C ASN A 106 1.31 21.66 20.70
N VAL A 107 0.81 20.59 20.07
CA VAL A 107 1.35 20.10 18.79
C VAL A 107 0.74 20.90 17.63
N SER A 108 1.60 21.53 16.82
CA SER A 108 1.15 22.27 15.63
C SER A 108 0.94 21.35 14.42
N LEU A 109 0.12 21.78 13.46
CA LEU A 109 -0.06 21.04 12.20
C LEU A 109 1.28 20.90 11.45
N TYR A 110 2.11 21.94 11.50
CA TYR A 110 3.46 21.93 10.91
C TYR A 110 4.31 20.81 11.50
N GLN A 111 4.32 20.63 12.82
CA GLN A 111 5.07 19.54 13.45
C GLN A 111 4.57 18.17 13.01
N VAL A 112 3.25 17.98 12.88
CA VAL A 112 2.69 16.72 12.38
C VAL A 112 3.15 16.46 10.95
N ALA A 113 3.04 17.43 10.04
CA ALA A 113 3.54 17.30 8.68
C ALA A 113 5.06 17.01 8.66
N LEU A 114 5.84 17.81 9.38
CA LEU A 114 7.30 17.71 9.44
C LEU A 114 7.79 16.29 9.78
N PHE A 115 7.16 15.62 10.76
CA PHE A 115 7.54 14.28 11.20
C PHE A 115 6.76 13.14 10.51
N SER A 116 5.72 13.45 9.73
CA SER A 116 4.87 12.44 9.07
C SER A 116 5.65 11.41 8.25
N PRO A 117 6.65 11.79 7.42
CA PRO A 117 7.41 10.82 6.63
C PRO A 117 8.15 9.80 7.49
N ALA A 118 8.85 10.28 8.52
CA ALA A 118 9.64 9.43 9.41
C ALA A 118 8.74 8.46 10.18
N VAL A 119 7.60 8.93 10.68
CA VAL A 119 6.63 8.08 11.39
C VAL A 119 6.02 7.04 10.45
N CYS A 120 5.57 7.43 9.25
CA CYS A 120 5.00 6.51 8.28
C CYS A 120 6.00 5.42 7.88
N PHE A 121 7.25 5.81 7.60
CA PHE A 121 8.30 4.86 7.25
C PHE A 121 8.57 3.85 8.38
N VAL A 122 8.73 4.33 9.62
CA VAL A 122 9.00 3.47 10.78
C VAL A 122 7.83 2.51 11.03
N PHE A 123 6.59 2.98 10.89
CA PHE A 123 5.42 2.13 11.07
C PHE A 123 5.28 1.07 9.97
N GLY A 124 5.53 1.46 8.71
CA GLY A 124 5.64 0.50 7.60
C GLY A 124 6.73 -0.53 7.82
N LEU A 125 7.94 -0.09 8.20
CA LEU A 125 9.07 -0.97 8.48
C LEU A 125 8.78 -1.95 9.62
N ALA A 126 8.09 -1.51 10.67
CA ALA A 126 7.70 -2.35 11.79
C ALA A 126 6.80 -3.52 11.33
N VAL A 127 5.74 -3.21 10.57
CA VAL A 127 4.82 -4.23 10.05
C VAL A 127 5.53 -5.18 9.09
N LEU A 128 6.38 -4.66 8.21
CA LEU A 128 7.18 -5.49 7.31
C LEU A 128 8.10 -6.44 8.08
N CYS A 129 8.85 -5.94 9.07
CA CYS A 129 9.73 -6.78 9.88
C CYS A 129 8.95 -7.84 10.66
N LEU A 130 7.81 -7.49 11.25
CA LEU A 130 6.97 -8.48 11.94
C LEU A 130 6.47 -9.59 11.00
N PHE A 131 6.07 -9.22 9.78
CA PHE A 131 5.69 -10.18 8.75
C PHE A 131 6.87 -11.08 8.34
N LEU A 132 8.03 -10.50 8.05
CA LEU A 132 9.22 -11.25 7.66
C LEU A 132 9.77 -12.12 8.78
N TYR A 133 9.70 -11.67 10.03
CA TYR A 133 10.08 -12.46 11.20
C TYR A 133 9.24 -13.73 11.30
N ARG A 134 7.91 -13.60 11.12
CA ARG A 134 7.00 -14.74 11.13
C ARG A 134 7.23 -15.69 9.95
N ALA A 135 7.53 -15.17 8.77
CA ALA A 135 7.67 -15.95 7.55
C ALA A 135 9.05 -16.62 7.38
N PHE A 136 10.12 -15.93 7.75
CA PHE A 136 11.51 -16.31 7.44
C PHE A 136 12.45 -16.30 8.66
N GLY A 137 11.95 -15.92 9.84
CA GLY A 137 12.72 -15.90 11.07
C GLY A 137 13.48 -14.60 11.33
N LEU A 138 14.11 -14.53 12.51
CA LEU A 138 14.72 -13.31 13.05
C LEU A 138 15.85 -12.78 12.16
N LEU A 139 16.78 -13.63 11.76
CA LEU A 139 17.96 -13.21 11.00
C LEU A 139 17.57 -12.49 9.71
N PHE A 140 16.68 -13.11 8.91
CA PHE A 140 16.22 -12.54 7.65
C PHE A 140 15.52 -11.19 7.86
N SER A 141 14.58 -11.14 8.82
CA SER A 141 13.88 -9.91 9.16
C SER A 141 14.81 -8.80 9.62
N SER A 142 15.81 -9.11 10.44
CA SER A 142 16.75 -8.12 10.96
C SER A 142 17.66 -7.57 9.88
N VAL A 143 18.16 -8.44 8.99
CA VAL A 143 18.99 -8.03 7.85
C VAL A 143 18.22 -7.09 6.92
N VAL A 144 17.00 -7.47 6.51
CA VAL A 144 16.15 -6.60 5.68
C VAL A 144 15.81 -5.31 6.40
N GLY A 145 15.49 -5.39 7.70
CA GLY A 145 15.16 -4.23 8.53
C GLY A 145 16.29 -3.22 8.62
N VAL A 146 17.52 -3.68 8.86
CA VAL A 146 18.72 -2.82 8.88
C VAL A 146 18.98 -2.21 7.51
N PHE A 147 18.95 -3.01 6.44
CA PHE A 147 19.17 -2.50 5.08
C PHE A 147 18.18 -1.38 4.72
N LEU A 148 16.88 -1.60 4.93
CA LEU A 148 15.87 -0.59 4.62
C LEU A 148 15.98 0.65 5.52
N ALA A 149 16.35 0.47 6.80
CA ALA A 149 16.55 1.57 7.73
C ALA A 149 17.68 2.51 7.29
N THR A 150 18.75 1.96 6.70
CA THR A 150 19.99 2.69 6.36
C THR A 150 20.19 2.97 4.87
N LEU A 151 19.31 2.48 3.97
CA LEU A 151 19.45 2.68 2.54
C LEU A 151 19.26 4.16 2.16
N PRO A 152 20.21 4.83 1.48
CA PRO A 152 20.08 6.25 1.14
C PRO A 152 18.80 6.60 0.39
N GLY A 153 18.42 5.77 -0.59
CA GLY A 153 17.20 6.00 -1.37
C GLY A 153 15.90 5.92 -0.56
N THR A 154 15.86 5.19 0.56
CA THR A 154 14.69 5.25 1.46
C THR A 154 14.78 6.48 2.36
N ILE A 155 15.97 6.87 2.82
CA ILE A 155 16.17 8.00 3.72
C ILE A 155 15.74 9.31 3.08
N GLU A 156 16.18 9.59 1.85
CA GLU A 156 15.93 10.88 1.16
C GLU A 156 14.44 11.26 1.12
N ARG A 157 13.56 10.29 0.78
CA ARG A 157 12.10 10.52 0.67
C ARG A 157 11.31 10.15 1.94
N SER A 158 12.00 9.89 3.05
CA SER A 158 11.36 9.60 4.35
C SER A 158 11.96 10.34 5.55
N ALA A 159 12.92 11.25 5.30
CA ALA A 159 13.44 12.14 6.31
C ALA A 159 12.38 13.17 6.75
N ALA A 160 12.46 13.58 8.01
CA ALA A 160 11.65 14.70 8.49
C ALA A 160 11.99 15.97 7.69
N GLY A 161 10.98 16.77 7.35
CA GLY A 161 11.12 17.88 6.42
C GLY A 161 10.70 17.57 4.98
N PHE A 162 10.82 16.31 4.54
CA PHE A 162 10.36 15.89 3.22
C PHE A 162 8.93 15.32 3.31
N SER A 163 7.98 16.15 3.78
CA SER A 163 6.56 15.81 4.01
C SER A 163 5.74 15.58 2.72
N ASP A 164 6.28 14.77 1.81
CA ASP A 164 5.57 14.26 0.63
C ASP A 164 4.77 12.99 0.98
N ARG A 165 3.89 12.57 0.07
CA ARG A 165 3.04 11.38 0.21
C ARG A 165 3.80 10.05 0.09
N ASP A 166 5.08 10.02 -0.25
CA ASP A 166 5.81 8.79 -0.57
C ASP A 166 5.86 7.80 0.61
N SER A 167 6.28 8.28 1.77
CA SER A 167 6.41 7.43 2.97
C SER A 167 5.05 6.93 3.45
N TRP A 168 4.01 7.75 3.29
CA TRP A 168 2.62 7.36 3.53
C TRP A 168 2.18 6.25 2.57
N CYS A 169 2.45 6.42 1.26
CA CYS A 169 2.10 5.43 0.26
C CYS A 169 2.89 4.13 0.41
N LEU A 170 4.18 4.21 0.78
CA LEU A 170 4.99 3.04 1.08
C LEU A 170 4.45 2.28 2.28
N MET A 171 4.08 2.97 3.37
CA MET A 171 3.45 2.36 4.54
C MET A 171 2.15 1.63 4.15
N LEU A 172 1.25 2.29 3.41
CA LEU A 172 0.01 1.69 2.94
C LEU A 172 0.25 0.52 1.98
N GLY A 173 1.26 0.61 1.12
CA GLY A 173 1.65 -0.46 0.20
C GLY A 173 2.17 -1.70 0.95
N ILE A 174 3.01 -1.50 1.96
CA ILE A 174 3.46 -2.56 2.87
C ILE A 174 2.26 -3.18 3.58
N PHE A 175 1.33 -2.38 4.08
CA PHE A 175 0.14 -2.88 4.77
C PHE A 175 -0.73 -3.70 3.83
N ALA A 176 -1.02 -3.18 2.63
CA ALA A 176 -1.77 -3.89 1.61
C ALA A 176 -1.19 -5.26 1.31
N VAL A 177 0.11 -5.34 0.98
CA VAL A 177 0.77 -6.59 0.60
C VAL A 177 0.90 -7.55 1.78
N THR A 178 1.46 -7.09 2.91
CA THR A 178 1.74 -7.98 4.05
C THR A 178 0.46 -8.53 4.68
N THR A 179 -0.59 -7.72 4.84
CA THR A 179 -1.86 -8.21 5.39
C THR A 179 -2.56 -9.16 4.43
N TYR A 180 -2.48 -8.92 3.12
CA TYR A 180 -3.00 -9.86 2.11
C TYR A 180 -2.30 -11.21 2.19
N LEU A 181 -0.96 -11.23 2.19
CA LEU A 181 -0.19 -12.46 2.28
C LEU A 181 -0.43 -13.19 3.60
N ALA A 182 -0.48 -12.45 4.72
CA ALA A 182 -0.77 -13.01 6.04
C ALA A 182 -2.19 -13.61 6.12
N SER A 183 -3.17 -13.06 5.39
CA SER A 183 -4.52 -13.63 5.33
C SER A 183 -4.49 -15.07 4.81
N GLY A 184 -3.71 -15.32 3.75
CA GLY A 184 -3.56 -16.64 3.15
C GLY A 184 -2.83 -17.66 4.05
N GLN A 185 -2.02 -17.19 4.99
CA GLN A 185 -1.29 -18.04 5.94
C GLN A 185 -2.10 -18.34 7.22
N THR A 186 -3.22 -17.67 7.44
CA THR A 186 -3.97 -17.76 8.69
C THR A 186 -5.08 -18.79 8.61
N GLN A 187 -5.17 -19.69 9.60
CA GLN A 187 -6.19 -20.74 9.67
C GLN A 187 -7.54 -20.24 10.22
N SER A 188 -7.52 -19.21 11.07
CA SER A 188 -8.75 -18.63 11.63
C SER A 188 -9.50 -17.82 10.59
N SER A 189 -10.73 -18.23 10.27
CA SER A 189 -11.59 -17.57 9.27
C SER A 189 -11.85 -16.10 9.60
N ARG A 190 -12.11 -15.76 10.87
CA ARG A 190 -12.33 -14.37 11.32
C ARG A 190 -11.11 -13.48 11.09
N TRP A 191 -9.93 -13.99 11.43
CA TRP A 191 -8.68 -13.25 11.26
C TRP A 191 -8.27 -13.15 9.79
N ARG A 192 -8.56 -14.18 9.00
CA ARG A 192 -8.38 -14.17 7.54
C ARG A 192 -9.25 -13.07 6.92
N LEU A 193 -10.53 -13.01 7.28
CA LEU A 193 -11.46 -11.96 6.84
C LEU A 193 -10.97 -10.56 7.22
N PHE A 194 -10.59 -10.36 8.48
CA PHE A 194 -10.05 -9.08 8.96
C PHE A 194 -8.82 -8.63 8.16
N LEU A 195 -7.86 -9.53 7.94
CA LEU A 195 -6.66 -9.23 7.15
C LEU A 195 -6.96 -8.92 5.68
N THR A 196 -7.90 -9.65 5.07
CA THR A 196 -8.36 -9.37 3.70
C THR A 196 -8.96 -7.98 3.60
N LEU A 197 -9.84 -7.60 4.53
CA LEU A 197 -10.44 -6.26 4.55
C LEU A 197 -9.42 -5.17 4.87
N ALA A 198 -8.49 -5.41 5.80
CA ALA A 198 -7.41 -4.47 6.12
C ALA A 198 -6.50 -4.21 4.92
N SER A 199 -6.19 -5.26 4.15
CA SER A 199 -5.45 -5.12 2.89
C SER A 199 -6.21 -4.26 1.89
N GLY A 200 -7.49 -4.57 1.67
CA GLY A 200 -8.34 -3.85 0.75
C GLY A 200 -8.53 -2.37 1.13
N LEU A 201 -8.72 -2.07 2.41
CA LEU A 201 -8.76 -0.71 2.93
C LEU A 201 -7.43 0.03 2.69
N SER A 202 -6.30 -0.65 2.86
CA SER A 202 -4.99 -0.07 2.57
C SER A 202 -4.83 0.26 1.08
N VAL A 203 -5.35 -0.59 0.18
CA VAL A 203 -5.41 -0.32 -1.27
C VAL A 203 -6.32 0.86 -1.58
N LEU A 204 -7.48 0.94 -0.93
CA LEU A 204 -8.39 2.08 -1.09
C LEU A 204 -7.72 3.39 -0.69
N LEU A 205 -7.11 3.46 0.50
CA LEU A 205 -6.42 4.66 0.97
C LEU A 205 -5.22 5.00 0.09
N GLY A 206 -4.45 3.99 -0.33
CA GLY A 206 -3.30 4.15 -1.21
C GLY A 206 -3.68 4.66 -2.60
N GLY A 207 -4.73 4.08 -3.20
CA GLY A 207 -5.27 4.50 -4.48
C GLY A 207 -5.93 5.89 -4.47
N LEU A 208 -6.31 6.41 -3.30
CA LEU A 208 -6.73 7.80 -3.12
C LEU A 208 -5.55 8.75 -2.79
N SER A 209 -4.34 8.21 -2.61
CA SER A 209 -3.16 8.97 -2.23
C SER A 209 -2.16 9.13 -3.38
N TRP A 210 -1.97 8.09 -4.22
CA TRP A 210 -0.93 8.09 -5.25
C TRP A 210 -1.31 7.32 -6.52
N GLU A 211 -0.95 7.88 -7.66
CA GLU A 211 -1.31 7.33 -8.96
C GLU A 211 -0.52 6.05 -9.27
N GLY A 212 0.71 5.96 -8.76
CA GLY A 212 1.57 4.78 -8.88
C GLY A 212 1.24 3.65 -7.92
N PHE A 213 0.19 3.76 -7.09
CA PHE A 213 -0.13 2.76 -6.06
C PHE A 213 -0.45 1.38 -6.66
N GLY A 214 -0.81 1.31 -7.95
CA GLY A 214 -0.98 0.08 -8.71
C GLY A 214 0.21 -0.89 -8.63
N VAL A 215 1.44 -0.42 -8.40
CA VAL A 215 2.62 -1.28 -8.25
C VAL A 215 2.47 -2.27 -7.08
N PHE A 216 1.92 -1.83 -5.94
CA PHE A 216 1.67 -2.71 -4.79
C PHE A 216 0.54 -3.71 -5.07
N VAL A 217 -0.47 -3.28 -5.82
CA VAL A 217 -1.56 -4.15 -6.30
C VAL A 217 -0.98 -5.25 -7.19
N THR A 218 -0.05 -4.92 -8.11
CA THR A 218 0.61 -5.89 -8.98
C THR A 218 1.33 -7.00 -8.22
N VAL A 219 1.97 -6.70 -7.07
CA VAL A 219 2.59 -7.74 -6.23
C VAL A 219 1.56 -8.78 -5.76
N ILE A 220 0.37 -8.32 -5.34
CA ILE A 220 -0.74 -9.20 -4.94
C ILE A 220 -1.25 -9.98 -6.16
N LEU A 221 -1.37 -9.34 -7.32
CA LEU A 221 -1.85 -9.99 -8.54
C LEU A 221 -0.89 -11.06 -9.05
N VAL A 222 0.42 -10.85 -9.00
CA VAL A 222 1.40 -11.88 -9.36
C VAL A 222 1.20 -13.13 -8.50
N MET A 223 0.96 -12.94 -7.20
CA MET A 223 0.67 -14.05 -6.29
C MET A 223 -0.65 -14.75 -6.60
N GLU A 224 -1.70 -14.00 -6.95
CA GLU A 224 -3.00 -14.57 -7.32
C GLU A 224 -2.98 -15.28 -8.68
N VAL A 225 -2.27 -14.74 -9.67
CA VAL A 225 -2.03 -15.39 -10.96
C VAL A 225 -1.22 -16.67 -10.76
N TRP A 226 -0.18 -16.64 -9.93
CA TRP A 226 0.57 -17.84 -9.57
C TRP A 226 -0.32 -18.93 -8.94
N ARG A 227 -1.16 -18.56 -7.96
CA ARG A 227 -2.14 -19.48 -7.33
C ARG A 227 -3.14 -20.02 -8.34
N PHE A 228 -3.64 -19.16 -9.23
CA PHE A 228 -4.57 -19.52 -10.28
C PHE A 228 -4.00 -20.57 -11.24
N LEU A 229 -2.74 -20.38 -11.67
CA LEU A 229 -2.06 -21.29 -12.61
C LEU A 229 -1.66 -22.63 -11.98
N THR A 230 -1.31 -22.64 -10.69
CA THR A 230 -0.77 -23.83 -10.02
C THR A 230 -1.83 -24.70 -9.36
N SER A 231 -2.92 -24.10 -8.86
CA SER A 231 -3.98 -24.81 -8.15
C SER A 231 -4.95 -25.50 -9.11
N GLU A 232 -5.36 -26.73 -8.79
CA GLU A 232 -6.44 -27.43 -9.50
C GLU A 232 -7.83 -26.99 -9.04
N LYS A 233 -7.94 -26.48 -7.81
CA LYS A 233 -9.19 -26.02 -7.18
C LYS A 233 -9.20 -24.51 -7.05
N GLU A 234 -10.39 -23.91 -7.17
CA GLU A 234 -10.61 -22.48 -6.90
C GLU A 234 -10.82 -22.22 -5.42
N GLU A 235 -9.74 -22.36 -4.65
CA GLU A 235 -9.73 -21.99 -3.24
C GLU A 235 -9.57 -20.47 -3.07
N GLY A 236 -10.30 -19.90 -2.10
CA GLY A 236 -10.16 -18.49 -1.74
C GLY A 236 -10.81 -17.49 -2.70
N LEU A 237 -11.54 -17.93 -3.75
CA LEU A 237 -12.21 -17.04 -4.71
C LEU A 237 -13.11 -16.00 -4.01
N GLY A 238 -13.87 -16.41 -2.99
CA GLY A 238 -14.75 -15.49 -2.24
C GLY A 238 -13.99 -14.41 -1.46
N LEU A 239 -12.81 -14.74 -0.92
CA LEU A 239 -11.96 -13.76 -0.22
C LEU A 239 -11.29 -12.82 -1.21
N TYR A 240 -10.87 -13.32 -2.37
CA TYR A 240 -10.34 -12.48 -3.43
C TYR A 240 -11.42 -11.52 -3.97
N ALA A 241 -12.63 -12.01 -4.23
CA ALA A 241 -13.77 -11.18 -4.61
C ALA A 241 -14.07 -10.10 -3.56
N LEU A 242 -14.08 -10.46 -2.28
CA LEU A 242 -14.26 -9.52 -1.19
C LEU A 242 -13.15 -8.45 -1.17
N TRP A 243 -11.89 -8.86 -1.37
CA TRP A 243 -10.76 -7.94 -1.45
C TRP A 243 -10.94 -6.93 -2.58
N VAL A 244 -11.27 -7.38 -3.79
CA VAL A 244 -11.53 -6.48 -4.95
C VAL A 244 -12.70 -5.54 -4.65
N CYS A 245 -13.81 -6.06 -4.12
CA CYS A 245 -15.00 -5.27 -3.81
C CYS A 245 -14.79 -4.25 -2.69
N SER A 246 -13.79 -4.43 -1.83
CA SER A 246 -13.53 -3.49 -0.73
C SER A 246 -12.91 -2.17 -1.18
N PHE A 247 -12.26 -2.12 -2.34
CA PHE A 247 -11.64 -0.89 -2.86
C PHE A 247 -12.16 -0.48 -4.24
N ALA A 248 -12.38 -1.40 -5.17
CA ALA A 248 -12.60 -1.04 -6.58
C ALA A 248 -13.89 -0.23 -6.82
N PRO A 249 -15.06 -0.59 -6.27
CA PRO A 249 -16.27 0.22 -6.42
C PRO A 249 -16.11 1.60 -5.81
N THR A 250 -15.52 1.67 -4.60
CA THR A 250 -15.33 2.93 -3.89
C THR A 250 -14.36 3.86 -4.62
N LEU A 251 -13.23 3.37 -5.13
CA LEU A 251 -12.29 4.19 -5.90
C LEU A 251 -12.95 4.75 -7.17
N TYR A 252 -13.67 3.90 -7.91
CA TYR A 252 -14.37 4.33 -9.13
C TYR A 252 -15.44 5.39 -8.87
N LEU A 253 -16.22 5.23 -7.80
CA LEU A 253 -17.31 6.15 -7.47
C LEU A 253 -16.83 7.44 -6.77
N ALA A 254 -15.90 7.32 -5.82
CA ALA A 254 -15.48 8.41 -4.96
C ALA A 254 -14.49 9.37 -5.63
N SER A 255 -13.69 8.91 -6.59
CA SER A 255 -12.65 9.73 -7.23
C SER A 255 -12.91 9.86 -8.74
N PRO A 256 -13.23 11.07 -9.24
CA PRO A 256 -13.33 11.35 -10.67
C PRO A 256 -12.08 10.98 -11.47
N ALA A 257 -10.90 11.00 -10.85
CA ALA A 257 -9.63 10.61 -11.47
C ALA A 257 -9.65 9.19 -12.08
N TYR A 258 -10.46 8.27 -11.52
CA TYR A 258 -10.63 6.91 -12.04
C TYR A 258 -11.63 6.78 -13.20
N ARG A 259 -12.33 7.86 -13.57
CA ARG A 259 -13.34 7.88 -14.63
C ARG A 259 -12.94 8.78 -15.79
N SER A 260 -12.40 9.94 -15.46
CA SER A 260 -12.06 11.01 -16.41
C SER A 260 -10.79 11.73 -15.96
N GLY A 261 -9.79 10.97 -15.52
CA GLY A 261 -8.50 11.49 -15.08
C GLY A 261 -7.80 12.33 -16.15
N GLU A 262 -7.02 13.31 -15.72
CA GLU A 262 -6.18 14.16 -16.57
C GLU A 262 -4.70 13.79 -16.45
N GLY A 263 -3.93 13.92 -17.54
CA GLY A 263 -2.52 13.55 -17.56
C GLY A 263 -2.33 12.07 -17.21
N PHE A 264 -1.38 11.75 -16.34
CA PHE A 264 -1.17 10.36 -15.91
C PHE A 264 -2.40 9.74 -15.25
N ALA A 265 -3.28 10.56 -14.64
CA ALA A 265 -4.49 10.05 -13.99
C ALA A 265 -5.48 9.40 -14.97
N THR A 266 -5.41 9.72 -16.27
CA THR A 266 -6.19 9.08 -17.34
C THR A 266 -6.03 7.55 -17.34
N HIS A 267 -4.88 7.05 -16.85
CA HIS A 267 -4.54 5.63 -16.86
C HIS A 267 -4.83 4.89 -15.54
N LEU A 268 -5.35 5.57 -14.51
CA LEU A 268 -5.59 4.97 -13.19
C LEU A 268 -6.54 3.78 -13.24
N PHE A 269 -7.62 3.89 -14.00
CA PHE A 269 -8.57 2.80 -14.16
C PHE A 269 -7.88 1.56 -14.73
N ALA A 270 -7.07 1.75 -15.79
CA ALA A 270 -6.39 0.68 -16.49
C ALA A 270 -5.28 0.02 -15.66
N PHE A 271 -4.56 0.79 -14.83
CA PHE A 271 -3.42 0.27 -14.07
C PHE A 271 -3.76 -0.19 -12.64
N VAL A 272 -4.81 0.35 -12.03
CA VAL A 272 -5.14 0.05 -10.63
C VAL A 272 -6.40 -0.82 -10.52
N LEU A 273 -7.45 -0.54 -11.30
CA LEU A 273 -8.76 -1.22 -11.15
C LEU A 273 -8.95 -2.39 -12.11
N MET A 274 -8.56 -2.24 -13.37
CA MET A 274 -8.76 -3.29 -14.37
C MET A 274 -8.02 -4.59 -14.06
N PRO A 275 -6.73 -4.60 -13.65
CA PRO A 275 -6.01 -5.84 -13.42
C PRO A 275 -6.64 -6.76 -12.35
N PRO A 276 -7.04 -6.27 -11.15
CA PRO A 276 -7.75 -7.12 -10.19
C PRO A 276 -9.13 -7.59 -10.66
N LEU A 277 -9.85 -6.76 -11.42
CA LEU A 277 -11.15 -7.13 -11.99
C LEU A 277 -11.02 -8.22 -13.07
N VAL A 278 -10.00 -8.13 -13.92
CA VAL A 278 -9.70 -9.14 -14.95
C VAL A 278 -9.32 -10.47 -14.31
N VAL A 279 -8.42 -10.45 -13.31
CA VAL A 279 -8.05 -11.67 -12.57
C VAL A 279 -9.28 -12.28 -11.87
N LEU A 280 -10.17 -11.46 -11.30
CA LEU A 280 -11.43 -11.95 -10.72
C LEU A 280 -12.32 -12.58 -11.79
N GLY A 281 -12.47 -11.93 -12.94
CA GLY A 281 -13.27 -12.40 -14.07
C GLY A 281 -12.80 -13.76 -14.60
N ILE A 282 -11.51 -13.93 -14.86
CA ILE A 282 -10.97 -15.22 -15.35
C ILE A 282 -11.10 -16.33 -14.32
N ARG A 283 -10.97 -16.03 -13.02
CA ARG A 283 -11.17 -17.01 -11.94
C ARG A 283 -12.62 -17.44 -11.82
N VAL A 284 -13.55 -16.50 -11.87
CA VAL A 284 -15.00 -16.80 -11.87
C VAL A 284 -15.37 -17.62 -13.10
N LEU A 285 -14.87 -17.24 -14.28
CA LEU A 285 -15.11 -17.98 -15.53
C LEU A 285 -14.61 -19.43 -15.42
N ARG A 286 -13.36 -19.62 -14.98
CA ARG A 286 -12.82 -20.97 -14.74
C ARG A 286 -13.68 -21.74 -13.75
N HIS A 287 -14.05 -21.13 -12.62
CA HIS A 287 -14.86 -21.78 -11.59
C HIS A 287 -16.20 -22.27 -12.17
N VAL A 288 -16.88 -21.44 -12.96
CA VAL A 288 -18.15 -21.80 -13.62
C VAL A 288 -17.95 -22.94 -14.61
N LEU A 289 -16.91 -22.86 -15.45
CA LEU A 289 -16.61 -23.89 -16.45
C LEU A 289 -16.35 -25.26 -15.80
N ILE A 290 -15.61 -25.33 -14.70
CA ILE A 290 -15.24 -26.61 -14.06
C ILE A 290 -16.28 -27.18 -13.09
N THR A 291 -17.21 -26.35 -12.58
CA THR A 291 -18.19 -26.78 -11.54
C THR A 291 -19.64 -26.78 -11.98
N LYS A 292 -20.07 -25.80 -12.81
CA LYS A 292 -21.50 -25.56 -13.08
C LYS A 292 -21.90 -25.80 -14.53
N SER A 293 -20.95 -25.80 -15.47
CA SER A 293 -21.27 -25.94 -16.88
C SER A 293 -21.50 -27.41 -17.28
N SER A 294 -22.29 -27.64 -18.34
CA SER A 294 -22.39 -28.96 -18.99
C SER A 294 -21.04 -29.46 -19.54
N LEU A 295 -20.06 -28.56 -19.65
CA LEU A 295 -18.69 -28.85 -20.10
C LEU A 295 -17.75 -29.17 -18.92
N ALA A 296 -18.26 -29.27 -17.69
CA ALA A 296 -17.45 -29.50 -16.49
C ALA A 296 -16.62 -30.79 -16.59
N ASP A 297 -17.19 -31.87 -17.11
CA ASP A 297 -16.48 -33.15 -17.25
C ASP A 297 -15.35 -33.07 -18.29
N THR A 298 -15.50 -32.22 -19.31
CA THR A 298 -14.47 -31.98 -20.34
C THR A 298 -13.33 -31.09 -19.83
N PHE A 299 -13.67 -30.03 -19.09
CA PHE A 299 -12.67 -29.02 -18.67
C PHE A 299 -12.00 -29.35 -17.34
N ARG A 300 -12.63 -30.13 -16.45
CA ARG A 300 -12.05 -30.48 -15.14
C ARG A 300 -10.67 -31.17 -15.25
N PRO A 301 -10.45 -32.15 -16.15
CA PRO A 301 -9.12 -32.75 -16.36
C PRO A 301 -8.07 -31.75 -16.88
N HIS A 302 -8.52 -30.67 -17.53
CA HIS A 302 -7.68 -29.68 -18.21
C HIS A 302 -7.66 -28.33 -17.47
N ALA A 303 -8.01 -28.28 -16.19
CA ALA A 303 -8.21 -27.03 -15.45
C ALA A 303 -6.96 -26.12 -15.46
N ARG A 304 -5.75 -26.69 -15.45
CA ARG A 304 -4.49 -25.93 -15.57
C ARG A 304 -4.30 -25.32 -16.97
N ASN A 305 -4.54 -26.09 -18.02
CA ASN A 305 -4.46 -25.61 -19.40
C ASN A 305 -5.48 -24.50 -19.66
N LEU A 306 -6.68 -24.64 -19.10
CA LEU A 306 -7.71 -23.60 -19.13
C LEU A 306 -7.22 -22.32 -18.42
N SER A 307 -6.62 -22.45 -17.24
CA SER A 307 -6.08 -21.30 -16.50
C SER A 307 -4.98 -20.59 -17.29
N LEU A 308 -4.04 -21.35 -17.86
CA LEU A 308 -2.97 -20.82 -18.70
C LEU A 308 -3.51 -20.11 -19.95
N GLY A 309 -4.48 -20.71 -20.65
CA GLY A 309 -5.13 -20.10 -21.81
C GLY A 309 -5.82 -18.78 -21.46
N LEU A 310 -6.58 -18.73 -20.36
CA LEU A 310 -7.25 -17.52 -19.89
C LEU A 310 -6.25 -16.42 -19.48
N THR A 311 -5.15 -16.78 -18.83
CA THR A 311 -4.09 -15.83 -18.47
C THR A 311 -3.37 -15.29 -19.69
N LEU A 312 -3.00 -16.15 -20.67
CA LEU A 312 -2.35 -15.71 -21.90
C LEU A 312 -3.25 -14.78 -22.73
N ALA A 313 -4.54 -15.11 -22.86
CA ALA A 313 -5.50 -14.24 -23.52
C ALA A 313 -5.59 -12.87 -22.83
N SER A 314 -5.62 -12.86 -21.49
CA SER A 314 -5.66 -11.61 -20.71
C SER A 314 -4.39 -10.77 -20.89
N LEU A 315 -3.21 -11.40 -20.92
CA LEU A 315 -1.94 -10.73 -21.17
C LEU A 315 -1.85 -10.17 -22.60
N ALA A 316 -2.33 -10.92 -23.59
CA ALA A 316 -2.39 -10.46 -24.98
C ALA A 316 -3.30 -9.22 -25.12
N LEU A 317 -4.46 -9.22 -24.45
CA LEU A 317 -5.36 -8.06 -24.41
C LEU A 317 -4.71 -6.85 -23.70
N ALA A 318 -4.02 -7.07 -22.58
CA ALA A 318 -3.31 -6.01 -21.87
C ALA A 318 -2.19 -5.41 -22.73
N LEU A 319 -1.41 -6.25 -23.43
CA LEU A 319 -0.36 -5.79 -24.35
C LEU A 319 -0.97 -5.01 -25.52
N GLY A 320 -2.06 -5.51 -26.10
CA GLY A 320 -2.80 -4.81 -27.15
C GLY A 320 -3.26 -3.43 -26.70
N TYR A 321 -3.80 -3.31 -25.47
CA TYR A 321 -4.18 -2.03 -24.89
C TYR A 321 -2.98 -1.08 -24.74
N VAL A 322 -1.85 -1.54 -24.21
CA VAL A 322 -0.64 -0.72 -24.05
C VAL A 322 -0.14 -0.21 -25.40
N LEU A 323 -0.11 -1.08 -26.42
CA LEU A 323 0.29 -0.71 -27.77
C LEU A 323 -0.67 0.33 -28.38
N MET A 324 -1.98 0.18 -28.17
CA MET A 324 -2.99 1.15 -28.63
C MET A 324 -2.93 2.49 -27.89
N GLN A 325 -2.39 2.53 -26.68
CA GLN A 325 -2.28 3.73 -25.85
C GLN A 325 -0.88 4.36 -25.88
N PHE A 326 0.03 3.87 -26.72
CA PHE A 326 1.42 4.32 -26.74
C PHE A 326 1.56 5.84 -26.89
N ASP A 327 0.87 6.44 -27.87
CA ASP A 327 0.91 7.90 -28.09
C ASP A 327 0.28 8.67 -26.94
N THR A 328 -0.80 8.14 -26.35
CA THR A 328 -1.44 8.72 -25.17
C THR A 328 -0.46 8.77 -24.00
N PHE A 329 0.30 7.70 -23.76
CA PHE A 329 1.31 7.68 -22.70
C PHE A 329 2.36 8.77 -22.92
N VAL A 330 2.89 8.89 -24.14
CA VAL A 330 3.90 9.92 -24.48
C VAL A 330 3.39 11.34 -24.20
N ILE A 331 2.11 11.62 -24.41
CA ILE A 331 1.52 12.95 -24.20
C ILE A 331 1.17 13.20 -22.72
N THR A 332 0.93 12.15 -21.93
CA THR A 332 0.37 12.24 -20.57
C THR A 332 1.38 12.02 -19.44
N THR A 333 2.61 11.59 -19.76
CA THR A 333 3.75 11.46 -18.83
C THR A 333 4.73 12.59 -18.95
#